data_AF-A0A354T7Y2-F1
#
_entry.id   AF-A0A354T7Y2-F1
#
_cell.length_a   1.000
_cell.length_b   1.000
_cell.length_c   1.000
_cell.angle_alpha   90.00
_cell.angle_beta   90.00
_cell.angle_gamma   90.00
#
_symmetry.space_group_name_H-M   'P 1'
#
loop_
_entity.id
_entity.type
_entity.pdbx_description
1 polymer ?
#
loop_
_entity_poly.entity_id
_entity_poly.type
_entity_poly.pdbx_seq_one_letter_code
_entity_poly.pdbx_strand_id
1 'polypeptide(L)' 'MQLTLFIPCFVDLISPQAGISIVSILEKLGHEIDYPEELG' A
#
# COMPACT_ATOMS: atom_id res chain seq x y z
N MET A 1 -0.64 10.76 -9.26
CA MET A 1 -0.19 9.57 -10.03
C MET A 1 -0.74 8.35 -9.33
N GLN A 2 -1.35 7.42 -10.07
CA GLN A 2 -1.93 6.20 -9.51
C GLN A 2 -0.86 5.13 -9.26
N LEU A 3 -0.88 4.52 -8.08
CA LEU A 3 0.11 3.55 -7.62
C LEU A 3 -0.58 2.30 -7.06
N THR A 4 -0.03 1.13 -7.35
CA THR A 4 -0.40 -0.13 -6.69
C THR A 4 0.68 -0.51 -5.69
N LEU A 5 0.28 -0.83 -4.46
CA LEU A 5 1.21 -1.26 -3.41
C LEU A 5 1.28 -2.78 -3.35
N PHE A 6 2.48 -3.33 -3.57
CA PHE A 6 2.76 -4.72 -3.24
C PHE A 6 3.29 -4.82 -1.81
N ILE A 7 2.52 -5.47 -0.94
CA ILE A 7 2.93 -5.76 0.43
C ILE A 7 3.21 -7.26 0.52
N PRO A 8 4.46 -7.67 0.79
CA PRO A 8 4.77 -9.08 1.01
C PRO A 8 3.98 -9.64 2.19
N CYS A 9 3.46 -10.87 2.08
CA CYS A 9 2.60 -11.47 3.11
C CYS A 9 3.23 -11.49 4.50
N PHE A 10 4.55 -11.69 4.60
CA PHE A 10 5.22 -11.68 5.90
C PHE A 10 5.24 -10.29 6.55
N VAL A 11 5.30 -9.21 5.76
CA VAL A 11 5.24 -7.84 6.26
C VAL A 11 3.85 -7.55 6.78
N ASP A 12 2.81 -7.98 6.05
CA ASP A 12 1.43 -7.81 6.48
C ASP A 12 1.13 -8.58 7.77
N LEU A 13 1.67 -9.80 7.91
CA LEU A 13 1.52 -10.62 9.12
C LEU A 13 2.24 -10.06 10.34
N ILE A 14 3.44 -9.48 10.17
CA ILE A 14 4.31 -9.05 11.29
C ILE A 14 4.11 -7.56 11.61
N SER A 15 3.83 -6.73 10.60
CA SER A 15 3.76 -5.28 10.70
C SER A 15 2.77 -4.67 9.69
N PRO A 16 1.45 -4.93 9.85
CA PRO A 16 0.42 -4.38 8.95
C PRO A 16 0.41 -2.84 8.94
N GLN A 17 0.84 -2.22 10.04
CA GLN A 17 0.96 -0.77 10.16
C GLN A 17 1.98 -0.16 9.18
N ALA A 18 2.95 -0.93 8.69
CA ALA A 18 3.89 -0.46 7.67
C ALA A 18 3.16 -0.16 6.35
N GLY A 19 2.24 -1.02 5.93
CA GLY A 19 1.39 -0.80 4.76
C GLY A 19 0.46 0.38 4.92
N ILE A 20 -0.21 0.50 6.08
CA ILE A 20 -1.11 1.63 6.36
C ILE A 20 -0.35 2.96 6.37
N SER A 21 0.85 2.98 6.96
CA SER A 21 1.68 4.18 7.03
C SER A 21 2.15 4.62 5.65
N ILE A 22 2.53 3.68 4.78
CA ILE A 22 2.97 4.02 3.42
C ILE A 22 1.83 4.61 2.59
N VAL A 23 0.61 4.09 2.73
CA VAL A 23 -0.61 4.66 2.11
C VAL A 23 -0.78 6.11 2.55
N SER A 24 -0.80 6.38 3.87
CA SER A 24 -1.01 7.73 4.39
C SER A 24 0.05 8.73 3.94
N ILE A 25 1.32 8.30 3.85
CA ILE A 25 2.41 9.16 3.35
C ILE A 25 2.19 9.48 1.87
N LEU A 26 1.88 8.47 1.04
CA LEU A 26 1.70 8.65 -0.39
C LEU A 26 0.48 9.52 -0.72
N GLU A 27 -0.64 9.34 -0.01
CA GLU A 27 -1.82 10.19 -0.15
C GLU A 27 -1.51 11.66 0.21
N LYS A 28 -0.79 11.90 1.30
CA LYS A 28 -0.35 13.26 1.69
C LYS A 28 0.57 13.92 0.67
N LEU A 29 1.31 13.12 -0.10
CA LEU A 29 2.17 13.59 -1.19
C LEU A 29 1.39 13.79 -2.51
N GLY A 30 0.08 13.55 -2.53
CA GLY A 30 -0.78 13.75 -3.71
C GLY A 30 -0.81 12.56 -4.66
N HIS A 31 -0.42 11.37 -4.20
CA HIS A 31 -0.62 10.12 -4.94
C HIS A 31 -1.98 9.49 -4.60
N GLU A 32 -2.48 8.70 -5.54
CA GLU A 32 -3.71 7.93 -5.38
C GLU A 32 -3.33 6.45 -5.40
N ILE A 33 -3.89 5.68 -4.47
CA ILE A 33 -3.60 4.24 -4.34
C ILE A 33 -4.73 3.46 -5.00
N ASP A 34 -4.35 2.61 -5.96
CA ASP A 34 -5.23 1.63 -6.59
C ASP A 34 -5.12 0.29 -5.85
N TYR A 35 -6.27 -0.33 -5.57
CA TYR A 35 -6.40 -1.58 -4.83
C TYR A 35 -7.02 -2.65 -5.75
N PRO A 36 -6.23 -3.26 -6.66
CA PRO A 36 -6.74 -4.28 -7.55
C PRO A 36 -7.12 -5.55 -6.76
N GLU A 37 -8.26 -6.14 -7.10
CA GLU A 37 -8.76 -7.38 -6.47
C GLU A 37 -7.85 -8.60 -6.73
N GLU A 38 -7.02 -8.54 -7.79
CA GLU A 38 -6.01 -9.55 -8.11
C GLU A 38 -4.70 -8.88 -8.56
N LEU A 39 -3.58 -9.20 -7.88
CA LEU A 39 -2.24 -9.01 -8.42
C LEU A 39 -1.92 -10.23 -9.29
N GLY A 40 -2.20 -10.12 -10.59
CA GLY A 40 -1.92 -11.16 -11.59
C GLY A 40 -0.45 -11.53 -11.73
#